data_AF-A0AAJ0WGB4-F1
#
_entry.id   AF-A0AAJ0WGB4-F1
#
_cell.length_a   1.000
_cell.length_b   1.000
_cell.length_c   1.000
_cell.angle_alpha   90.00
_cell.angle_beta   90.00
_cell.angle_gamma   90.00
#
_symmetry.space_group_name_H-M   'P 1'
#
loop_
_entity.id
_entity.type
_entity.pdbx_description
1 polymer ?
#
loop_
_entity_poly.entity_id
_entity_poly.type
_entity_poly.pdbx_seq_one_letter_code
_entity_poly.pdbx_strand_id
1 'polypeptide(L)'
;MRLKIQWLTVVLGFLSIVSNSQSKKTILPKTYVASKTTTPIVIDGDDSDTSWSKADWTDLFEDIENNVKPKYETKVKMLWDETNFYILAKIDEPHVWANLKQRDTIIFYNNDFEVFIDPDSDTFNYYELEINALNTAWDLFLSKPYRENDNVVLNDWNIAGLKSAVKIKGTLNNPNDTDQGWVLEMAIPWASYRKSYNEKNVPADQFWRVNFSRVNWQHTVRNGSYQRKKDPDGKFLPEYNWVWSPMGVINMHEPEKWGYVYFSSKEGKDSFTIPQDEKVRWELYNLYRAQKQYYNQHKTWAKSLVNLTKETITVEGKILKPVLENHTTGYNISVKSPFSNQTLVVRQDGKIIQK
;
A
#
# COMPACT_ATOMS: atom_id res chain seq x y z
N MET A 1 27.46 2.72 -70.88
CA MET A 1 28.87 2.45 -70.54
C MET A 1 29.35 3.48 -69.51
N ARG A 2 29.31 3.13 -68.22
CA ARG A 2 30.11 3.71 -67.12
C ARG A 2 29.82 2.87 -65.87
N LEU A 3 30.79 2.05 -65.48
CA LEU A 3 30.79 1.28 -64.24
C LEU A 3 30.87 2.21 -63.03
N LYS A 4 30.15 1.88 -61.95
CA LYS A 4 30.61 2.11 -60.57
C LYS A 4 30.21 0.94 -59.69
N ILE A 5 31.22 0.16 -59.33
CA ILE A 5 31.26 -0.79 -58.21
C ILE A 5 31.44 0.02 -56.91
N GLN A 6 31.14 -0.65 -55.78
CA GLN A 6 31.58 -0.41 -54.40
C GLN A 6 30.48 0.20 -53.50
N TRP A 7 30.19 -0.25 -52.27
CA TRP A 7 30.89 -1.09 -51.30
C TRP A 7 29.88 -1.96 -50.51
N LEU A 8 30.26 -3.19 -50.18
CA LEU A 8 29.61 -4.03 -49.19
C LEU A 8 30.04 -3.55 -47.79
N THR A 9 29.13 -3.08 -46.94
CA THR A 9 29.42 -2.82 -45.53
C THR A 9 28.87 -3.96 -44.69
N VAL A 10 29.76 -4.85 -44.26
CA VAL A 10 29.51 -5.84 -43.21
C VAL A 10 29.53 -5.11 -41.88
N VAL A 11 28.37 -4.94 -41.25
CA VAL A 11 28.30 -4.52 -39.84
C VAL A 11 28.19 -5.77 -39.00
N LEU A 12 29.32 -6.17 -38.39
CA LEU A 12 29.41 -7.18 -37.36
C LEU A 12 28.64 -6.70 -36.12
N GLY A 13 27.49 -7.32 -35.86
CA GLY A 13 26.73 -7.14 -34.64
C GLY A 13 27.43 -7.83 -33.46
N PHE A 14 28.05 -7.04 -32.59
CA PHE A 14 28.37 -7.48 -31.23
C PHE A 14 27.16 -7.18 -30.33
N LEU A 15 26.25 -8.16 -30.22
CA LEU A 15 25.28 -8.21 -29.11
C LEU A 15 26.01 -8.78 -27.88
N SER A 16 26.64 -7.90 -27.11
CA SER A 16 27.00 -8.20 -25.73
C SER A 16 25.72 -8.18 -24.90
N ILE A 17 25.07 -9.34 -24.77
CA ILE A 17 24.07 -9.58 -23.74
C ILE A 17 24.81 -9.62 -22.41
N VAL A 18 24.99 -8.46 -21.79
CA VAL A 18 25.35 -8.39 -20.38
C VAL A 18 24.06 -8.69 -19.63
N SER A 19 23.79 -9.97 -19.39
CA SER A 19 22.79 -10.41 -18.42
C SER A 19 23.29 -10.02 -17.04
N ASN A 20 23.08 -8.76 -16.67
CA ASN A 20 23.10 -8.35 -15.28
C ASN A 20 21.95 -9.07 -14.59
N SER A 21 22.26 -10.23 -14.01
CA SER A 21 21.46 -10.81 -12.94
C SER A 21 21.55 -9.86 -11.76
N GLN A 22 20.77 -8.79 -11.80
CA GLN A 22 20.42 -8.07 -10.59
C GLN A 22 19.66 -9.09 -9.76
N SER A 23 20.26 -9.53 -8.65
CA SER A 23 19.51 -10.23 -7.61
C SER A 23 18.26 -9.39 -7.34
N LYS A 24 17.06 -9.90 -7.67
CA LYS A 24 15.82 -9.19 -7.37
C LYS A 24 15.80 -8.97 -5.86
N LYS A 25 16.09 -7.75 -5.42
CA LYS A 25 16.01 -7.37 -4.01
C LYS A 25 14.57 -7.61 -3.61
N THR A 26 14.34 -8.60 -2.76
CA THR A 26 12.99 -8.92 -2.31
C THR A 26 12.58 -7.84 -1.32
N ILE A 27 11.57 -7.04 -1.68
CA ILE A 27 10.97 -6.06 -0.79
C ILE A 27 10.04 -6.83 0.15
N LEU A 28 10.42 -6.88 1.42
CA LEU A 28 9.63 -7.52 2.47
C LEU A 28 8.68 -6.48 3.07
N PRO A 29 7.39 -6.81 3.27
CA PRO A 29 6.49 -5.87 3.91
C PRO A 29 6.88 -5.61 5.37
N LYS A 30 6.71 -4.37 5.81
CA LYS A 30 7.02 -3.96 7.19
C LYS A 30 5.98 -4.52 8.17
N THR A 31 6.35 -4.57 9.44
CA THR A 31 5.46 -5.01 10.53
C THR A 31 5.36 -3.93 11.61
N TYR A 32 4.21 -3.83 12.26
CA TYR A 32 3.99 -2.95 13.40
C TYR A 32 3.10 -3.62 14.45
N VAL A 33 3.35 -3.36 15.73
CA VAL A 33 2.51 -3.81 16.83
C VAL A 33 1.69 -2.62 17.33
N ALA A 34 0.39 -2.62 17.05
CA ALA A 34 -0.56 -1.67 17.64
C ALA A 34 -1.00 -2.22 19.00
N SER A 35 -0.55 -1.58 20.07
CA SER A 35 -0.88 -1.99 21.43
C SER A 35 -2.26 -1.47 21.83
N LYS A 36 -2.91 -2.20 22.72
CA LYS A 36 -4.16 -1.74 23.31
C LYS A 36 -3.92 -0.53 24.22
N THR A 37 -4.85 0.42 24.22
CA THR A 37 -4.90 1.53 25.18
C THR A 37 -6.18 1.47 25.99
N THR A 38 -6.08 1.72 27.30
CA THR A 38 -7.24 1.94 28.19
C THR A 38 -7.48 3.41 28.51
N THR A 39 -6.50 4.27 28.23
CA THR A 39 -6.65 5.72 28.38
C THR A 39 -7.28 6.29 27.11
N PRO A 40 -8.40 7.03 27.21
CA PRO A 40 -9.00 7.72 26.08
C PRO A 40 -8.01 8.64 25.38
N ILE A 41 -8.07 8.69 24.05
CA ILE A 41 -7.30 9.60 23.21
C ILE A 41 -8.22 10.72 22.74
N VAL A 42 -7.82 11.96 22.92
CA VAL A 42 -8.54 13.14 22.46
C VAL A 42 -8.03 13.48 21.06
N ILE A 43 -8.89 13.33 20.06
CA ILE A 43 -8.51 13.59 18.67
C ILE A 43 -8.48 15.10 18.42
N ASP A 44 -7.31 15.71 18.60
CA ASP A 44 -7.07 17.15 18.44
C ASP A 44 -5.85 17.49 17.56
N GLY A 45 -5.16 16.46 17.04
CA GLY A 45 -4.02 16.61 16.14
C GLY A 45 -2.72 16.84 16.89
N ASP A 46 -2.67 16.55 18.19
CA ASP A 46 -1.48 16.69 19.03
C ASP A 46 -0.91 15.31 19.44
N ASP A 47 0.41 15.23 19.59
CA ASP A 47 1.09 14.00 20.00
C ASP A 47 1.35 13.93 21.53
N SER A 48 0.77 14.85 22.30
CA SER A 48 0.96 14.98 23.76
C SER A 48 0.13 14.03 24.60
N ASP A 49 -0.86 13.34 24.03
CA ASP A 49 -1.66 12.36 24.74
C ASP A 49 -0.78 11.22 25.31
N THR A 50 -0.98 10.90 26.59
CA THR A 50 -0.10 9.96 27.31
C THR A 50 -0.07 8.57 26.68
N SER A 51 -1.15 8.16 26.02
CA SER A 51 -1.27 6.91 25.27
C SER A 51 -0.20 6.84 24.17
N TRP A 52 0.03 7.93 23.44
CA TRP A 52 1.02 7.96 22.36
C TRP A 52 2.45 7.73 22.83
N SER A 53 2.80 8.13 24.06
CA SER A 53 4.13 7.86 24.61
C SER A 53 4.43 6.37 24.82
N LYS A 54 3.40 5.52 24.89
CA LYS A 54 3.52 4.06 25.04
C LYS A 54 3.68 3.32 23.70
N ALA A 55 3.41 4.00 22.58
CA ALA A 55 3.55 3.45 21.23
C ALA A 55 4.89 3.86 20.60
N ASP A 56 5.54 2.91 19.93
CA ASP A 56 6.74 3.17 19.15
C ASP A 56 6.38 3.82 17.80
N TRP A 57 7.25 4.68 17.27
CA TRP A 57 7.09 5.16 15.89
C TRP A 57 7.35 4.02 14.90
N THR A 58 6.67 4.03 13.76
CA THR A 58 7.11 3.26 12.59
C THR A 58 8.50 3.70 12.15
N ASP A 59 9.15 2.87 11.33
CA ASP A 59 10.21 3.36 10.45
C ASP A 59 9.70 4.54 9.60
N LEU A 60 10.63 5.38 9.16
CA LEU A 60 10.33 6.46 8.23
C LEU A 60 9.77 5.91 6.92
N PHE A 61 8.93 6.72 6.29
CA PHE A 61 8.41 6.42 4.96
C PHE A 61 9.56 6.40 3.94
N GLU A 62 9.39 5.58 2.91
CA GLU A 62 10.32 5.35 1.82
C GLU A 62 9.60 5.56 0.48
N ASP A 63 10.34 5.68 -0.62
CA ASP A 63 9.73 5.68 -1.95
C ASP A 63 8.92 4.38 -2.19
N ILE A 64 7.78 4.47 -2.88
CA ILE A 64 6.91 3.31 -3.10
C ILE A 64 7.59 2.18 -3.91
N GLU A 65 8.49 2.52 -4.83
CA GLU A 65 9.15 1.54 -5.70
C GLU A 65 10.39 0.92 -5.05
N ASN A 66 10.99 1.60 -4.07
CA ASN A 66 12.30 1.24 -3.58
C ASN A 66 12.62 1.89 -2.24
N ASN A 67 13.68 1.41 -1.58
CA ASN A 67 14.07 1.90 -0.25
C ASN A 67 14.83 3.25 -0.28
N VAL A 68 14.52 4.14 -1.23
CA VAL A 68 15.08 5.50 -1.26
C VAL A 68 14.36 6.35 -0.22
N LYS A 69 15.15 7.11 0.54
CA LYS A 69 14.62 8.02 1.56
C LYS A 69 14.02 9.27 0.90
N PRO A 70 12.77 9.63 1.24
CA PRO A 70 12.13 10.87 0.87
C PRO A 70 12.90 12.10 1.32
N LYS A 71 12.57 13.24 0.70
CA LYS A 71 13.11 14.55 1.09
C LYS A 71 12.62 14.99 2.47
N TYR A 72 11.40 14.62 2.84
CA TYR A 72 10.78 15.01 4.10
C TYR A 72 10.32 13.78 4.86
N GLU A 73 10.53 13.78 6.18
CA GLU A 73 10.20 12.63 7.01
C GLU A 73 8.69 12.49 7.19
N THR A 74 8.23 11.25 7.23
CA THR A 74 6.86 10.91 7.63
C THR A 74 6.92 9.61 8.41
N LYS A 75 6.19 9.56 9.52
CA LYS A 75 6.13 8.39 10.41
C LYS A 75 4.82 8.36 11.18
N VAL A 76 4.46 7.18 11.66
CA VAL A 76 3.14 6.90 12.23
C VAL A 76 3.27 6.21 13.58
N LYS A 77 2.32 6.44 14.49
CA LYS A 77 2.02 5.59 15.64
C LYS A 77 0.63 5.00 15.48
N MET A 78 0.45 3.78 15.97
CA MET A 78 -0.84 3.10 15.95
C MET A 78 -1.15 2.52 17.33
N LEU A 79 -2.39 2.69 17.76
CA LEU A 79 -2.95 2.14 18.99
C LEU A 79 -4.37 1.64 18.72
N TRP A 80 -4.96 0.92 19.66
CA TRP A 80 -6.37 0.57 19.56
C TRP A 80 -7.07 0.43 20.91
N ASP A 81 -8.40 0.57 20.91
CA ASP A 81 -9.27 0.19 22.02
C ASP A 81 -10.47 -0.63 21.51
N GLU A 82 -11.43 -0.95 22.38
CA GLU A 82 -12.62 -1.74 22.01
C GLU A 82 -13.49 -1.12 20.91
N THR A 83 -13.30 0.16 20.60
CA THR A 83 -14.15 0.94 19.70
C THR A 83 -13.44 1.48 18.47
N ASN A 84 -12.16 1.83 18.56
CA ASN A 84 -11.41 2.48 17.49
C ASN A 84 -10.03 1.88 17.23
N PHE A 85 -9.63 1.99 15.97
CA PHE A 85 -8.25 2.03 15.54
C PHE A 85 -7.74 3.46 15.59
N TYR A 86 -6.64 3.71 16.28
CA TYR A 86 -6.04 5.04 16.39
C TYR A 86 -4.77 5.15 15.56
N ILE A 87 -4.63 6.25 14.83
CA ILE A 87 -3.46 6.56 14.00
C ILE A 87 -3.02 8.00 14.29
N LEU A 88 -1.74 8.18 14.55
CA LEU A 88 -1.09 9.48 14.66
C LEU A 88 0.04 9.55 13.63
N ALA A 89 -0.08 10.44 12.65
CA ALA A 89 0.93 10.69 11.64
C ALA A 89 1.64 12.02 11.90
N LYS A 90 2.97 11.99 11.89
CA LYS A 90 3.80 13.19 11.89
C LYS A 90 4.42 13.36 10.52
N ILE A 91 4.15 14.51 9.89
CA ILE A 91 4.45 14.77 8.49
C ILE A 91 5.27 16.04 8.41
N ASP A 92 6.57 15.92 8.14
CA ASP A 92 7.42 17.08 7.94
C ASP A 92 7.12 17.69 6.55
N GLU A 93 6.82 18.98 6.51
CA GLU A 93 6.45 19.68 5.28
C GLU A 93 6.79 21.17 5.42
N PRO A 94 7.84 21.67 4.75
CA PRO A 94 8.21 23.09 4.83
C PRO A 94 7.25 24.03 4.08
N HIS A 95 6.34 23.50 3.26
CA HIS A 95 5.38 24.28 2.51
C HIS A 95 3.99 23.68 2.68
N VAL A 96 3.33 23.96 3.80
CA VAL A 96 2.04 23.36 4.10
C VAL A 96 0.96 24.04 3.28
N TRP A 97 0.38 23.31 2.33
CA TRP A 97 -0.65 23.85 1.46
C TRP A 97 -1.74 22.84 1.17
N ALA A 98 -2.98 23.32 1.23
CA ALA A 98 -4.18 22.56 0.92
C ALA A 98 -5.31 23.54 0.58
N ASN A 99 -6.09 23.23 -0.45
CA ASN A 99 -7.19 24.07 -0.93
C ASN A 99 -8.48 23.30 -1.21
N LEU A 100 -8.44 21.98 -1.19
CA LEU A 100 -9.60 21.11 -1.31
C LEU A 100 -10.31 21.04 0.06
N LYS A 101 -11.52 21.60 0.12
CA LYS A 101 -12.31 21.76 1.37
C LYS A 101 -13.55 20.88 1.42
N GLN A 102 -14.01 20.43 0.27
CA GLN A 102 -15.22 19.64 0.16
C GLN A 102 -14.89 18.20 0.52
N ARG A 103 -15.55 17.64 1.55
CA ARG A 103 -15.50 16.21 1.84
C ARG A 103 -15.89 15.41 0.59
N ASP A 104 -15.22 14.28 0.39
CA ASP A 104 -15.42 13.35 -0.73
C ASP A 104 -15.09 13.95 -2.12
N THR A 105 -14.19 14.94 -2.15
CA THR A 105 -13.49 15.33 -3.37
C THR A 105 -12.27 14.45 -3.57
N ILE A 106 -11.79 14.31 -4.82
CA ILE A 106 -10.51 13.65 -5.11
C ILE A 106 -9.38 14.46 -4.44
N ILE A 107 -8.83 13.97 -3.32
CA ILE A 107 -7.92 14.72 -2.44
C ILE A 107 -6.48 14.73 -2.96
N PHE A 108 -6.04 13.66 -3.62
CA PHE A 108 -4.72 13.48 -4.25
C PHE A 108 -4.19 14.67 -5.08
N TYR A 109 -5.02 15.65 -5.50
CA TYR A 109 -4.54 16.90 -6.11
C TYR A 109 -3.90 17.90 -5.12
N ASN A 110 -3.91 17.60 -3.82
CA ASN A 110 -3.12 18.26 -2.77
C ASN A 110 -2.02 17.32 -2.27
N ASN A 111 -1.14 17.82 -1.41
CA ASN A 111 -0.39 16.92 -0.54
C ASN A 111 -1.39 16.37 0.50
N ASP A 112 -1.36 15.07 0.72
CA ASP A 112 -2.28 14.38 1.64
C ASP A 112 -1.58 13.22 2.35
N PHE A 113 -2.34 12.59 3.24
CA PHE A 113 -1.97 11.37 3.92
C PHE A 113 -3.08 10.34 3.69
N GLU A 114 -2.69 9.16 3.25
CA GLU A 114 -3.60 8.09 2.86
C GLU A 114 -3.43 6.89 3.81
N VAL A 115 -4.55 6.27 4.20
CA VAL A 115 -4.62 5.06 5.03
C VAL A 115 -5.27 3.95 4.21
N PHE A 116 -4.59 2.81 4.11
CA PHE A 116 -5.06 1.63 3.38
C PHE A 116 -5.22 0.45 4.32
N ILE A 117 -6.39 -0.20 4.32
CA ILE A 117 -6.70 -1.29 5.26
C ILE A 117 -7.42 -2.45 4.53
N ASP A 118 -6.85 -3.65 4.63
CA ASP A 118 -7.46 -4.93 4.25
C ASP A 118 -7.57 -5.83 5.51
N PRO A 119 -8.78 -5.93 6.11
CA PRO A 119 -8.99 -6.60 7.39
C PRO A 119 -8.78 -8.12 7.42
N ASP A 120 -8.99 -8.85 6.32
CA ASP A 120 -8.84 -10.32 6.29
C ASP A 120 -7.72 -10.82 5.38
N SER A 121 -6.95 -9.88 4.83
CA SER A 121 -5.80 -10.12 3.97
C SER A 121 -6.17 -10.83 2.66
N ASP A 122 -7.45 -10.89 2.28
CA ASP A 122 -7.90 -11.60 1.08
C ASP A 122 -7.75 -10.80 -0.23
N THR A 123 -7.28 -9.54 -0.11
CA THR A 123 -7.10 -8.50 -1.14
C THR A 123 -8.35 -7.88 -1.73
N PHE A 124 -9.52 -8.25 -1.22
CA PHE A 124 -10.82 -7.76 -1.65
C PHE A 124 -11.45 -6.95 -0.51
N ASN A 125 -12.43 -6.12 -0.85
CA ASN A 125 -13.21 -5.35 0.13
C ASN A 125 -12.33 -4.53 1.09
N TYR A 126 -11.33 -3.86 0.52
CA TYR A 126 -10.38 -3.04 1.27
C TYR A 126 -10.78 -1.57 1.22
N TYR A 127 -10.20 -0.80 2.12
CA TYR A 127 -10.59 0.58 2.40
C TYR A 127 -9.42 1.52 2.17
N GLU A 128 -9.76 2.73 1.77
CA GLU A 128 -8.85 3.85 1.58
C GLU A 128 -9.44 5.08 2.27
N LEU A 129 -8.58 5.88 2.91
CA LEU A 129 -8.94 7.15 3.52
C LEU A 129 -7.83 8.15 3.24
N GLU A 130 -8.13 9.20 2.48
CA GLU A 130 -7.24 10.33 2.22
C GLU A 130 -7.63 11.51 3.12
N ILE A 131 -6.65 12.17 3.74
CA ILE A 131 -6.85 13.40 4.51
C ILE A 131 -5.75 14.42 4.16
N ASN A 132 -6.15 15.64 3.82
CA ASN A 132 -5.20 16.73 3.58
C ASN A 132 -4.96 17.62 4.81
N ALA A 133 -4.06 18.60 4.68
CA ALA A 133 -3.72 19.52 5.78
C ALA A 133 -4.88 20.44 6.25
N LEU A 134 -6.00 20.48 5.53
CA LEU A 134 -7.23 21.16 5.97
C LEU A 134 -8.14 20.25 6.83
N ASN A 135 -7.74 19.00 7.06
CA ASN A 135 -8.58 17.95 7.63
C ASN A 135 -9.81 17.62 6.76
N THR A 136 -9.74 17.91 5.45
CA THR A 136 -10.73 17.41 4.49
C THR A 136 -10.45 15.94 4.27
N ALA A 137 -11.48 15.10 4.39
CA ALA A 137 -11.36 13.66 4.26
C ALA A 137 -12.14 13.14 3.04
N TRP A 138 -11.61 12.10 2.41
CA TRP A 138 -12.27 11.30 1.39
C TRP A 138 -12.00 9.84 1.69
N ASP A 139 -13.04 9.04 1.80
CA ASP A 139 -12.92 7.62 2.11
C ASP A 139 -13.64 6.77 1.06
N LEU A 140 -13.04 5.61 0.78
CA LEU A 140 -13.43 4.75 -0.31
C LEU A 140 -13.49 3.30 0.16
N PHE A 141 -14.38 2.56 -0.50
CA PHE A 141 -14.41 1.12 -0.43
C PHE A 141 -14.14 0.53 -1.81
N LEU A 142 -13.19 -0.41 -1.87
CA LEU A 142 -12.79 -1.08 -3.10
C LEU A 142 -13.09 -2.57 -3.00
N SER A 143 -13.98 -3.04 -3.86
CA SER A 143 -14.38 -4.46 -3.88
C SER A 143 -13.22 -5.39 -4.28
N LYS A 144 -12.30 -4.91 -5.11
CA LYS A 144 -11.10 -5.65 -5.57
C LYS A 144 -10.00 -4.71 -6.07
N PRO A 145 -8.78 -5.19 -6.35
CA PRO A 145 -7.69 -4.37 -6.90
C PRO A 145 -7.99 -3.80 -8.30
N TYR A 146 -7.50 -2.59 -8.62
CA TYR A 146 -7.70 -1.95 -9.94
C TYR A 146 -7.17 -2.75 -11.13
N ARG A 147 -6.20 -3.64 -10.91
CA ARG A 147 -5.68 -4.56 -11.93
C ARG A 147 -6.71 -5.62 -12.38
N GLU A 148 -7.83 -5.75 -11.66
CA GLU A 148 -8.90 -6.69 -11.97
C GLU A 148 -10.10 -5.99 -12.60
N ASN A 149 -10.69 -6.66 -13.60
CA ASN A 149 -11.88 -6.18 -14.28
C ASN A 149 -13.11 -6.18 -13.35
N ASP A 150 -14.12 -5.38 -13.72
CA ASP A 150 -15.38 -5.26 -12.99
C ASP A 150 -15.19 -4.84 -11.52
N ASN A 151 -14.14 -4.07 -11.25
CA ASN A 151 -13.93 -3.46 -9.94
C ASN A 151 -15.03 -2.41 -9.70
N VAL A 152 -15.72 -2.54 -8.57
CA VAL A 152 -16.59 -1.51 -8.03
C VAL A 152 -15.82 -0.74 -6.97
N VAL A 153 -15.61 0.55 -7.23
CA VAL A 153 -15.09 1.54 -6.29
C VAL A 153 -16.26 2.39 -5.83
N LEU A 154 -16.55 2.35 -4.53
CA LEU A 154 -17.56 3.17 -3.90
C LEU A 154 -16.89 4.44 -3.38
N ASN A 155 -16.85 5.47 -4.22
CA ASN A 155 -16.26 6.78 -3.87
C ASN A 155 -17.09 7.57 -2.84
N ASP A 156 -18.36 7.20 -2.68
CA ASP A 156 -19.30 7.80 -1.71
C ASP A 156 -19.44 6.94 -0.43
N TRP A 157 -18.56 5.93 -0.25
CA TRP A 157 -18.55 5.16 0.98
C TRP A 157 -18.09 6.06 2.12
N ASN A 158 -18.73 5.96 3.29
CA ASN A 158 -18.46 6.84 4.41
C ASN A 158 -18.07 6.06 5.69
N ILE A 159 -16.91 6.36 6.27
CA ILE A 159 -16.50 5.90 7.61
C ILE A 159 -17.39 6.58 8.66
N ALA A 160 -18.50 5.93 9.02
CA ALA A 160 -19.41 6.45 10.02
C ALA A 160 -18.72 6.57 11.39
N GLY A 161 -18.68 7.79 11.93
CA GLY A 161 -18.06 8.08 13.21
C GLY A 161 -16.55 8.32 13.18
N LEU A 162 -15.94 8.45 11.98
CA LEU A 162 -14.56 8.92 11.85
C LEU A 162 -14.37 10.21 12.64
N LYS A 163 -13.32 10.23 13.47
CA LYS A 163 -12.81 11.46 14.07
C LYS A 163 -11.40 11.68 13.54
N SER A 164 -11.13 12.88 13.05
CA SER A 164 -9.81 13.28 12.62
C SER A 164 -9.54 14.73 13.01
N ALA A 165 -8.29 15.06 13.27
CA ALA A 165 -7.85 16.42 13.55
C ALA A 165 -6.44 16.64 12.97
N VAL A 166 -6.22 17.84 12.45
CA VAL A 166 -4.94 18.28 11.92
C VAL A 166 -4.43 19.48 12.71
N LYS A 167 -3.18 19.41 13.15
CA LYS A 167 -2.45 20.53 13.75
C LYS A 167 -1.25 20.90 12.90
N ILE A 168 -1.26 22.12 12.37
CA ILE A 168 -0.17 22.66 11.56
C ILE A 168 0.88 23.27 12.49
N LYS A 169 2.15 22.88 12.29
CA LYS A 169 3.32 23.45 12.96
C LYS A 169 3.96 24.48 12.03
N GLY A 170 3.29 25.62 11.86
CA GLY A 170 3.58 26.62 10.84
C GLY A 170 2.34 27.42 10.45
N THR A 171 2.25 27.86 9.20
CA THR A 171 1.09 28.56 8.64
C THR A 171 0.57 27.89 7.36
N LEU A 172 -0.75 27.72 7.27
CA LEU A 172 -1.37 27.08 6.10
C LEU A 172 -1.39 28.05 4.91
N ASN A 173 -0.99 27.55 3.73
CA ASN A 173 -1.07 28.26 2.45
C ASN A 173 -0.28 29.59 2.41
N ASN A 174 0.81 29.71 3.16
CA ASN A 174 1.68 30.88 3.12
C ASN A 174 2.98 30.57 2.38
N PRO A 175 3.14 31.00 1.12
CA PRO A 175 4.38 30.74 0.37
C PRO A 175 5.58 31.60 0.80
N ASN A 176 5.42 32.50 1.77
CA ASN A 176 6.46 33.44 2.19
C ASN A 176 7.23 33.00 3.43
N ASP A 177 6.87 31.88 4.05
CA ASP A 177 7.57 31.28 5.17
C ASP A 177 7.95 29.82 4.91
N THR A 178 8.52 29.21 5.94
CA THR A 178 8.95 27.82 5.96
C THR A 178 8.36 27.19 7.22
N ASP A 179 7.55 26.16 7.03
CA ASP A 179 6.88 25.44 8.11
C ASP A 179 7.73 24.28 8.63
N GLN A 180 7.29 23.67 9.73
CA GLN A 180 7.83 22.37 10.16
C GLN A 180 7.01 21.21 9.59
N GLY A 181 5.72 21.43 9.33
CA GLY A 181 4.80 20.43 8.80
C GLY A 181 3.50 20.38 9.58
N TRP A 182 2.92 19.19 9.68
CA TRP A 182 1.64 18.98 10.34
C TRP A 182 1.55 17.61 11.01
N VAL A 183 0.68 17.53 12.00
CA VAL A 183 0.32 16.30 12.69
C VAL A 183 -1.13 15.99 12.36
N LEU A 184 -1.39 14.74 11.97
CA LEU A 184 -2.72 14.20 11.76
C LEU A 184 -2.98 13.15 12.83
N GLU A 185 -4.12 13.26 13.48
CA GLU A 185 -4.58 12.29 14.47
C GLU A 185 -5.97 11.79 14.09
N MET A 186 -6.19 10.48 14.21
CA MET A 186 -7.41 9.81 13.76
C MET A 186 -7.88 8.77 14.78
N ALA A 187 -9.19 8.69 14.97
CA ALA A 187 -9.88 7.54 15.54
C ALA A 187 -10.86 6.99 14.50
N ILE A 188 -10.59 5.77 14.03
CA ILE A 188 -11.40 5.08 13.04
C ILE A 188 -12.22 3.98 13.73
N PRO A 189 -13.56 4.08 13.77
CA PRO A 189 -14.38 3.09 14.44
C PRO A 189 -14.29 1.70 13.80
N TRP A 190 -14.12 0.65 14.60
CA TRP A 190 -14.15 -0.74 14.13
C TRP A 190 -15.46 -1.11 13.43
N ALA A 191 -16.54 -0.43 13.81
CA ALA A 191 -17.86 -0.63 13.25
C ALA A 191 -17.93 -0.38 11.73
N SER A 192 -17.04 0.47 11.20
CA SER A 192 -16.96 0.78 9.77
C SER A 192 -16.55 -0.40 8.91
N TYR A 193 -15.92 -1.41 9.51
CA TYR A 193 -15.32 -2.56 8.79
C TYR A 193 -16.11 -3.87 8.97
N ARG A 194 -17.30 -3.81 9.59
CA ARG A 194 -18.14 -5.00 9.83
C ARG A 194 -18.67 -5.59 8.53
N LYS A 195 -18.61 -6.91 8.39
CA LYS A 195 -19.18 -7.68 7.27
C LYS A 195 -20.55 -8.25 7.61
N SER A 196 -20.92 -8.27 8.89
CA SER A 196 -22.25 -8.71 9.35
C SER A 196 -22.75 -7.94 10.58
N TYR A 197 -24.07 -7.98 10.80
CA TYR A 197 -24.74 -7.20 11.84
C TYR A 197 -24.19 -7.42 13.26
N ASN A 198 -23.79 -8.65 13.59
CA ASN A 198 -23.34 -9.04 14.93
C ASN A 198 -21.81 -9.05 15.10
N GLU A 199 -21.07 -8.73 14.04
CA GLU A 199 -19.61 -8.74 14.08
C GLU A 199 -19.10 -7.50 14.83
N LYS A 200 -18.22 -7.68 15.81
CA LYS A 200 -17.55 -6.54 16.46
C LYS A 200 -16.41 -5.99 15.63
N ASN A 201 -15.75 -6.87 14.86
CA ASN A 201 -14.60 -6.59 14.01
C ASN A 201 -13.42 -5.92 14.74
N VAL A 202 -13.18 -6.33 15.99
CA VAL A 202 -12.04 -5.91 16.80
C VAL A 202 -10.98 -7.00 16.71
N PRO A 203 -9.83 -6.78 16.03
CA PRO A 203 -8.87 -7.82 15.69
C PRO A 203 -7.88 -8.14 16.81
N ALA A 204 -8.34 -8.26 18.06
CA ALA A 204 -7.47 -8.53 19.21
C ALA A 204 -6.64 -9.81 18.99
N ASP A 205 -5.31 -9.66 19.12
CA ASP A 205 -4.29 -10.68 18.88
C ASP A 205 -4.32 -11.28 17.45
N GLN A 206 -4.80 -10.48 16.48
CA GLN A 206 -4.77 -10.76 15.04
C GLN A 206 -3.98 -9.67 14.32
N PHE A 207 -3.66 -9.91 13.05
CA PHE A 207 -3.04 -8.89 12.19
C PHE A 207 -3.93 -8.56 11.00
N TRP A 208 -3.90 -7.30 10.56
CA TRP A 208 -4.47 -6.86 9.29
C TRP A 208 -3.38 -6.40 8.34
N ARG A 209 -3.72 -6.31 7.05
CA ARG A 209 -2.85 -5.67 6.05
C ARG A 209 -3.15 -4.18 6.08
N VAL A 210 -2.14 -3.38 6.41
CA VAL A 210 -2.28 -1.92 6.51
C VAL A 210 -1.09 -1.27 5.82
N ASN A 211 -1.33 -0.19 5.10
CA ASN A 211 -0.26 0.67 4.64
C ASN A 211 -0.67 2.14 4.73
N PHE A 212 0.34 2.99 4.62
CA PHE A 212 0.16 4.43 4.59
C PHE A 212 0.91 4.98 3.40
N SER A 213 0.35 6.01 2.78
CA SER A 213 1.00 6.80 1.73
C SER A 213 0.93 8.27 2.09
N ARG A 214 1.91 9.02 1.60
CA ARG A 214 1.88 10.47 1.50
C ARG A 214 2.02 10.79 0.03
N VAL A 215 0.99 11.38 -0.57
CA VAL A 215 1.14 12.02 -1.87
C VAL A 215 1.84 13.34 -1.64
N ASN A 216 2.94 13.54 -2.38
CA ASN A 216 3.72 14.76 -2.28
C ASN A 216 3.97 15.35 -3.67
N TRP A 217 3.38 16.50 -3.93
CA TRP A 217 3.61 17.27 -5.15
C TRP A 217 4.77 18.22 -5.01
N GLN A 218 5.49 18.38 -6.12
CA GLN A 218 6.30 19.58 -6.32
C GLN A 218 5.38 20.77 -6.56
N HIS A 219 5.77 21.92 -6.02
CA HIS A 219 4.99 23.15 -6.16
C HIS A 219 5.79 24.26 -6.85
N THR A 220 5.05 25.28 -7.27
CA THR A 220 5.53 26.60 -7.67
C THR A 220 4.61 27.64 -7.04
N VAL A 221 5.11 28.86 -6.84
CA VAL A 221 4.30 29.97 -6.34
C VAL A 221 3.93 30.88 -7.51
N ARG A 222 2.63 31.14 -7.69
CA ARG A 222 2.11 32.11 -8.67
C ARG A 222 1.08 33.01 -8.00
N ASN A 223 1.23 34.32 -8.18
CA ASN A 223 0.35 35.33 -7.57
C ASN A 223 0.16 35.14 -6.05
N GLY A 224 1.23 34.76 -5.34
CA GLY A 224 1.19 34.54 -3.89
C GLY A 224 0.45 33.27 -3.45
N SER A 225 0.24 32.29 -4.34
CA SER A 225 -0.41 31.02 -4.01
C SER A 225 0.36 29.82 -4.57
N TYR A 226 0.34 28.72 -3.81
CA TYR A 226 0.89 27.44 -4.25
C TYR A 226 0.12 26.85 -5.42
N GLN A 227 0.84 26.25 -6.36
CA GLN A 227 0.31 25.47 -7.48
C GLN A 227 1.20 24.28 -7.75
N ARG A 228 0.62 23.14 -8.17
CA ARG A 228 1.42 21.99 -8.63
C ARG A 228 2.35 22.41 -9.76
N LYS A 229 3.60 21.99 -9.66
CA LYS A 229 4.66 22.35 -10.60
C LYS A 229 4.41 21.70 -11.96
N LYS A 230 4.69 22.47 -13.01
CA LYS A 230 4.64 22.02 -14.40
C LYS A 230 6.03 21.96 -15.02
N ASP A 231 6.21 21.08 -15.99
CA ASP A 231 7.37 21.04 -16.87
C ASP A 231 7.33 22.20 -17.91
N PRO A 232 8.38 22.39 -18.73
CA PRO A 232 8.42 23.42 -19.76
C PRO A 232 7.29 23.32 -20.81
N ASP A 233 6.75 22.12 -21.04
CA ASP A 233 5.65 21.86 -21.98
C ASP A 233 4.27 22.12 -21.36
N GLY A 234 4.22 22.48 -20.07
CA GLY A 234 3.00 22.81 -19.34
C GLY A 234 2.26 21.61 -18.75
N LYS A 235 2.85 20.42 -18.77
CA LYS A 235 2.33 19.21 -18.11
C LYS A 235 2.71 19.24 -16.64
N PHE A 236 1.80 18.80 -15.76
CA PHE A 236 2.13 18.64 -14.34
C PHE A 236 3.24 17.59 -14.16
N LEU A 237 4.24 17.92 -13.36
CA LEU A 237 5.21 16.92 -12.88
C LEU A 237 4.47 15.88 -12.05
N PRO A 238 4.87 14.61 -12.07
CA PRO A 238 4.22 13.58 -11.28
C PRO A 238 4.36 13.86 -9.77
N GLU A 239 3.41 13.34 -9.02
CA GLU A 239 3.48 13.20 -7.58
C GLU A 239 4.57 12.20 -7.18
N TYR A 240 5.06 12.34 -5.94
CA TYR A 240 5.79 11.28 -5.27
C TYR A 240 4.84 10.57 -4.30
N ASN A 241 4.95 9.25 -4.24
CA ASN A 241 4.24 8.42 -3.25
C ASN A 241 5.28 7.91 -2.25
N TRP A 242 5.24 8.44 -1.04
CA TRP A 242 6.10 7.99 0.05
C TRP A 242 5.29 7.14 0.99
N VAL A 243 5.74 5.92 1.28
CA VAL A 243 4.92 4.90 1.94
C VAL A 243 5.63 4.33 3.15
N TRP A 244 4.86 3.86 4.13
CA TRP A 244 5.44 3.15 5.27
C TRP A 244 6.12 1.85 4.83
N SER A 245 5.36 0.95 4.19
CA SER A 245 5.86 -0.32 3.66
C SER A 245 6.01 -0.24 2.13
N PRO A 246 7.24 -0.26 1.58
CA PRO A 246 7.47 -0.21 0.13
C PRO A 246 6.80 -1.36 -0.61
N MET A 247 6.37 -1.09 -1.85
CA MET A 247 5.60 -2.04 -2.67
C MET A 247 6.36 -2.55 -3.90
N GLY A 248 7.43 -1.86 -4.30
CA GLY A 248 8.19 -2.24 -5.49
C GLY A 248 7.51 -1.87 -6.81
N VAL A 249 6.44 -1.08 -6.76
CA VAL A 249 5.64 -0.62 -7.90
C VAL A 249 4.86 0.61 -7.49
N ILE A 250 4.70 1.60 -8.36
CA ILE A 250 3.84 2.77 -8.13
C ILE A 250 2.37 2.36 -8.27
N ASN A 251 1.86 1.64 -7.27
CA ASN A 251 0.46 1.21 -7.21
C ASN A 251 0.10 0.82 -5.77
N MET A 252 -0.58 1.70 -5.03
CA MET A 252 -1.04 1.40 -3.66
C MET A 252 -2.10 0.30 -3.61
N HIS A 253 -2.80 0.03 -4.72
CA HIS A 253 -3.90 -0.93 -4.78
C HIS A 253 -3.42 -2.37 -5.07
N GLU A 254 -2.39 -2.80 -4.35
CA GLU A 254 -1.92 -4.19 -4.25
C GLU A 254 -1.89 -4.63 -2.77
N PRO A 255 -3.06 -4.92 -2.14
CA PRO A 255 -3.13 -5.17 -0.70
C PRO A 255 -2.26 -6.34 -0.22
N GLU A 256 -1.95 -7.30 -1.11
CA GLU A 256 -1.04 -8.39 -0.80
C GLU A 256 0.38 -7.94 -0.45
N LYS A 257 0.76 -6.68 -0.76
CA LYS A 257 2.09 -6.11 -0.50
C LYS A 257 2.15 -5.16 0.70
N TRP A 258 1.02 -4.80 1.29
CA TRP A 258 0.96 -3.85 2.41
C TRP A 258 1.70 -4.34 3.66
N GLY A 259 1.89 -3.47 4.66
CA GLY A 259 2.48 -3.89 5.92
C GLY A 259 1.55 -4.79 6.74
N TYR A 260 2.08 -5.41 7.80
CA TYR A 260 1.31 -6.18 8.77
C TYR A 260 1.18 -5.37 10.06
N VAL A 261 -0.05 -5.03 10.45
CA VAL A 261 -0.32 -4.43 11.76
C VAL A 261 -0.95 -5.48 12.66
N TYR A 262 -0.23 -5.86 13.71
CA TYR A 262 -0.68 -6.79 14.73
C TYR A 262 -1.30 -6.02 15.90
N PHE A 263 -2.55 -6.32 16.24
CA PHE A 263 -3.30 -5.63 17.29
C PHE A 263 -3.16 -6.39 18.60
N SER A 264 -2.10 -6.12 19.35
CA SER A 264 -1.82 -6.79 20.62
C SER A 264 -2.86 -6.43 21.68
N SER A 265 -3.40 -7.42 22.38
CA SER A 265 -4.27 -7.23 23.55
C SER A 265 -3.54 -6.65 24.77
N LYS A 266 -2.21 -6.58 24.73
CA LYS A 266 -1.37 -6.01 25.80
C LYS A 266 -1.28 -4.49 25.67
N GLU A 267 -1.14 -3.82 26.81
CA GLU A 267 -0.65 -2.44 26.82
C GLU A 267 0.89 -2.43 26.70
N GLY A 268 1.43 -1.53 25.87
CA GLY A 268 2.87 -1.36 25.72
C GLY A 268 3.52 -2.41 24.80
N LYS A 269 4.76 -2.80 25.10
CA LYS A 269 5.59 -3.59 24.16
C LYS A 269 5.09 -5.02 23.99
N ASP A 270 5.02 -5.45 22.73
CA ASP A 270 4.85 -6.83 22.31
C ASP A 270 5.72 -7.10 21.07
N SER A 271 5.73 -8.34 20.59
CA SER A 271 6.44 -8.72 19.37
C SER A 271 5.53 -9.46 18.40
N PHE A 272 5.69 -9.20 17.12
CA PHE A 272 4.99 -9.91 16.05
C PHE A 272 5.99 -10.36 14.99
N THR A 273 5.81 -11.60 14.52
CA THR A 273 6.52 -12.15 13.37
C THR A 273 5.49 -12.58 12.35
N ILE A 274 5.73 -12.22 11.09
CA ILE A 274 4.87 -12.63 9.97
C ILE A 274 4.80 -14.17 9.94
N PRO A 275 3.59 -14.77 10.01
CA PRO A 275 3.43 -16.22 9.93
C PRO A 275 4.03 -16.80 8.65
N GLN A 276 4.58 -18.02 8.72
CA GLN A 276 5.18 -18.65 7.53
C GLN A 276 4.18 -18.86 6.39
N ASP A 277 2.89 -19.05 6.70
CA ASP A 277 1.82 -19.17 5.71
C ASP A 277 1.70 -17.93 4.81
N GLU A 278 2.03 -16.73 5.31
CA GLU A 278 2.03 -15.51 4.49
C GLU A 278 3.11 -15.56 3.40
N LYS A 279 4.26 -16.18 3.69
CA LYS A 279 5.31 -16.38 2.70
C LYS A 279 4.86 -17.36 1.60
N VAL A 280 3.98 -18.33 1.94
CA VAL A 280 3.32 -19.19 0.95
C VAL A 280 2.35 -18.37 0.09
N ARG A 281 1.60 -17.43 0.67
CA ARG A 281 0.73 -16.51 -0.09
C ARG A 281 1.54 -15.65 -1.07
N TRP A 282 2.72 -15.18 -0.68
CA TRP A 282 3.60 -14.41 -1.60
C TRP A 282 3.97 -15.22 -2.84
N GLU A 283 4.30 -16.50 -2.68
CA GLU A 283 4.58 -17.38 -3.80
C GLU A 283 3.34 -17.70 -4.65
N LEU A 284 2.16 -17.82 -4.03
CA LEU A 284 0.91 -17.91 -4.79
C LEU A 284 0.68 -16.65 -5.64
N TYR A 285 0.96 -15.45 -5.12
CA TYR A 285 0.88 -14.23 -5.91
C TYR A 285 1.93 -14.14 -7.01
N ASN A 286 3.14 -14.68 -6.81
CA ASN A 286 4.13 -14.81 -7.88
C ASN A 286 3.60 -15.67 -9.03
N LEU A 287 2.98 -16.82 -8.71
CA LEU A 287 2.36 -17.69 -9.70
C LEU A 287 1.14 -17.05 -10.38
N TYR A 288 0.30 -16.35 -9.63
CA TYR A 288 -0.83 -15.59 -10.19
C TYR A 288 -0.34 -14.51 -11.18
N ARG A 289 0.72 -13.75 -10.84
CA ARG A 289 1.31 -12.77 -11.77
C ARG A 289 1.91 -13.44 -13.00
N ALA A 290 2.58 -14.57 -12.85
CA ALA A 290 3.09 -15.36 -13.98
C ALA A 290 1.95 -15.83 -14.90
N GLN A 291 0.82 -16.25 -14.34
CA GLN A 291 -0.35 -16.68 -15.10
C GLN A 291 -1.03 -15.52 -15.85
N LYS A 292 -1.14 -14.33 -15.22
CA LYS A 292 -1.59 -13.10 -15.90
C LYS A 292 -0.65 -12.71 -17.04
N GLN A 293 0.67 -12.78 -16.83
CA GLN A 293 1.66 -12.51 -17.87
C GLN A 293 1.53 -13.51 -19.04
N TYR A 294 1.38 -14.79 -18.75
CA TYR A 294 1.16 -15.83 -19.75
C TYR A 294 -0.08 -15.54 -20.60
N TYR A 295 -1.20 -15.20 -19.96
CA TYR A 295 -2.44 -14.83 -20.67
C TYR A 295 -2.26 -13.59 -21.53
N ASN A 296 -1.56 -12.56 -21.05
CA ASN A 296 -1.31 -11.35 -21.83
C ASN A 296 -0.57 -11.65 -23.14
N GLN A 297 0.33 -12.64 -23.14
CA GLN A 297 1.11 -13.06 -24.30
C GLN A 297 0.36 -14.03 -25.21
N HIS A 298 -0.36 -15.02 -24.65
CA HIS A 298 -0.93 -16.14 -25.41
C HIS A 298 -2.46 -16.04 -25.61
N LYS A 299 -3.11 -15.10 -24.93
CA LYS A 299 -4.57 -14.91 -24.86
C LYS A 299 -5.33 -16.15 -24.39
N THR A 300 -4.66 -17.01 -23.63
CA THR A 300 -5.21 -18.20 -22.98
C THR A 300 -4.48 -18.46 -21.68
N TRP A 301 -5.15 -19.08 -20.71
CA TRP A 301 -4.53 -19.46 -19.44
C TRP A 301 -3.57 -20.63 -19.64
N ALA A 302 -2.43 -20.63 -18.94
CA ALA A 302 -1.60 -21.83 -18.90
C ALA A 302 -2.38 -22.97 -18.27
N LYS A 303 -2.15 -24.19 -18.77
CA LYS A 303 -2.73 -25.45 -18.29
C LYS A 303 -1.75 -26.32 -17.51
N SER A 304 -0.52 -25.84 -17.34
CA SER A 304 0.55 -26.55 -16.65
C SER A 304 1.46 -25.55 -15.93
N LEU A 305 1.85 -25.87 -14.70
CA LEU A 305 2.76 -25.05 -13.89
C LEU A 305 4.13 -24.89 -14.55
N VAL A 306 4.56 -25.83 -15.39
CA VAL A 306 5.84 -25.74 -16.13
C VAL A 306 5.86 -24.54 -17.09
N ASN A 307 4.69 -24.06 -17.52
CA ASN A 307 4.59 -22.86 -18.35
C ASN A 307 4.65 -21.56 -17.53
N LEU A 308 4.53 -21.66 -16.20
CA LEU A 308 4.55 -20.51 -15.28
C LEU A 308 5.88 -20.39 -14.54
N THR A 309 6.47 -21.52 -14.16
CA THR A 309 7.77 -21.57 -13.51
C THR A 309 8.48 -22.89 -13.83
N LYS A 310 9.80 -22.81 -13.96
CA LYS A 310 10.70 -23.97 -14.08
C LYS A 310 11.46 -24.25 -12.79
N GLU A 311 11.39 -23.33 -11.84
CA GLU A 311 12.14 -23.39 -10.59
C GLU A 311 11.34 -24.11 -9.51
N THR A 312 12.05 -24.82 -8.63
CA THR A 312 11.43 -25.40 -7.43
C THR A 312 11.13 -24.27 -6.46
N ILE A 313 9.86 -24.07 -6.15
CA ILE A 313 9.43 -23.04 -5.20
C ILE A 313 9.70 -23.54 -3.78
N THR A 314 10.43 -22.76 -3.01
CA THR A 314 10.73 -23.08 -1.61
C THR A 314 10.43 -21.90 -0.69
N VAL A 315 9.91 -22.21 0.50
CA VAL A 315 9.70 -21.24 1.58
C VAL A 315 10.39 -21.80 2.82
N GLU A 316 11.38 -21.09 3.35
CA GLU A 316 12.16 -21.50 4.53
C GLU A 316 12.69 -22.95 4.44
N GLY A 317 13.20 -23.32 3.27
CA GLY A 317 13.75 -24.67 3.02
C GLY A 317 12.70 -25.77 2.82
N LYS A 318 11.40 -25.46 2.89
CA LYS A 318 10.32 -26.39 2.54
C LYS A 318 9.92 -26.21 1.08
N ILE A 319 9.84 -27.32 0.34
CA ILE A 319 9.38 -27.33 -1.05
C ILE A 319 7.85 -27.19 -1.08
N LEU A 320 7.36 -26.21 -1.83
CA LEU A 320 5.93 -26.05 -2.09
C LEU A 320 5.50 -26.94 -3.27
N LYS A 321 4.29 -27.47 -3.19
CA LYS A 321 3.68 -28.29 -4.24
C LYS A 321 2.41 -27.61 -4.77
N PRO A 322 2.54 -26.56 -5.60
CA PRO A 322 1.37 -25.92 -6.18
C PRO A 322 0.61 -26.86 -7.11
N VAL A 323 -0.70 -26.67 -7.19
CA VAL A 323 -1.60 -27.35 -8.13
C VAL A 323 -2.36 -26.27 -8.90
N LEU A 324 -2.29 -26.32 -10.23
CA LEU A 324 -3.03 -25.44 -11.12
C LEU A 324 -4.25 -26.18 -11.67
N GLU A 325 -5.43 -25.62 -11.42
CA GLU A 325 -6.71 -26.14 -11.90
C GLU A 325 -7.34 -25.08 -12.82
N ASN A 326 -7.64 -25.45 -14.06
CA ASN A 326 -8.41 -24.59 -14.97
C ASN A 326 -9.88 -25.04 -15.00
N HIS A 327 -10.77 -24.07 -15.11
CA HIS A 327 -12.20 -24.30 -15.28
C HIS A 327 -12.77 -23.32 -16.31
N THR A 328 -14.02 -23.51 -16.69
CA THR A 328 -14.68 -22.70 -17.75
C THR A 328 -14.68 -21.21 -17.45
N THR A 329 -14.71 -20.83 -16.16
CA THR A 329 -14.72 -19.45 -15.71
C THR A 329 -13.35 -18.91 -15.31
N GLY A 330 -12.26 -19.69 -15.40
CA GLY A 330 -10.96 -19.24 -14.93
C GLY A 330 -9.94 -20.30 -14.53
N TYR A 331 -9.20 -20.00 -13.47
CA TYR A 331 -8.25 -20.91 -12.84
C TYR A 331 -8.14 -20.69 -11.34
N ASN A 332 -7.64 -21.70 -10.65
CA ASN A 332 -7.14 -21.65 -9.27
C ASN A 332 -5.71 -22.17 -9.23
N ILE A 333 -4.88 -21.57 -8.39
CA ILE A 333 -3.58 -22.14 -8.00
C ILE A 333 -3.64 -22.38 -6.51
N SER A 334 -3.43 -23.61 -6.07
CA SER A 334 -3.50 -23.98 -4.66
C SER A 334 -2.20 -24.57 -4.15
N VAL A 335 -1.89 -24.35 -2.87
CA VAL A 335 -0.77 -24.95 -2.16
C VAL A 335 -1.26 -25.41 -0.78
N LYS A 336 -1.02 -26.68 -0.44
CA LYS A 336 -1.14 -27.14 0.94
C LYS A 336 0.10 -26.68 1.71
N SER A 337 -0.08 -25.77 2.67
CA SER A 337 1.02 -25.20 3.44
C SER A 337 1.76 -26.28 4.23
N PRO A 338 3.10 -26.35 4.16
CA PRO A 338 3.88 -27.28 4.96
C PRO A 338 4.00 -26.85 6.43
N PHE A 339 3.50 -25.67 6.79
CA PHE A 339 3.59 -25.10 8.14
C PHE A 339 2.30 -25.33 8.94
N SER A 340 1.15 -25.07 8.32
CA SER A 340 -0.17 -25.16 8.98
C SER A 340 -1.02 -26.34 8.52
N ASN A 341 -0.60 -27.07 7.47
CA ASN A 341 -1.41 -28.06 6.74
C ASN A 341 -2.70 -27.50 6.07
N GLN A 342 -2.93 -26.20 6.13
CA GLN A 342 -4.07 -25.55 5.50
C GLN A 342 -3.85 -25.41 3.99
N THR A 343 -4.93 -25.39 3.23
CA THR A 343 -4.84 -25.19 1.77
C THR A 343 -5.12 -23.74 1.43
N LEU A 344 -4.10 -23.07 0.89
CA LEU A 344 -4.21 -21.72 0.38
C LEU A 344 -4.48 -21.77 -1.12
N VAL A 345 -5.43 -20.98 -1.60
CA VAL A 345 -5.84 -20.94 -3.01
C VAL A 345 -5.87 -19.50 -3.49
N VAL A 346 -5.14 -19.19 -4.57
CA VAL A 346 -5.32 -17.93 -5.31
C VAL A 346 -6.21 -18.18 -6.52
N ARG A 347 -7.23 -17.35 -6.69
CA ARG A 347 -8.14 -17.36 -7.84
C ARG A 347 -7.59 -16.53 -9.00
N GLN A 348 -8.22 -16.65 -10.16
CA GLN A 348 -7.88 -15.85 -11.35
C GLN A 348 -7.95 -14.33 -11.15
N ASP A 349 -8.74 -13.87 -10.18
CA ASP A 349 -8.96 -12.46 -9.83
C ASP A 349 -8.10 -12.04 -8.63
N GLY A 350 -7.13 -12.88 -8.23
CA GLY A 350 -6.18 -12.56 -7.18
C GLY A 350 -6.72 -12.74 -5.76
N LYS A 351 -8.00 -13.08 -5.58
CA LYS A 351 -8.54 -13.37 -4.25
C LYS A 351 -7.86 -14.60 -3.65
N ILE A 352 -7.41 -14.50 -2.40
CA ILE A 352 -6.91 -15.65 -1.63
C ILE A 352 -8.05 -16.27 -0.81
N ILE A 353 -8.10 -17.60 -0.82
CA ILE A 353 -9.00 -18.41 -0.02
C ILE A 353 -8.16 -19.37 0.83
N GLN A 354 -8.54 -19.52 2.10
CA GLN A 354 -7.93 -20.44 3.04
C GLN A 354 -8.96 -21.54 3.37
N LYS A 355 -8.54 -22.81 3.24
CA LYS A 355 -9.38 -24.00 3.43
C LYS A 355 -8.78 -24.98 4.42
#